data_AF-A0A1H7UV74-F1
#
_entry.id   AF-A0A1H7UV74-F1
#
_cell.length_a   1.000
_cell.length_b   1.000
_cell.length_c   1.000
_cell.angle_alpha   90.00
_cell.angle_beta   90.00
_cell.angle_gamma   90.00
#
_symmetry.space_group_name_H-M   'P 1'
#
loop_
_entity.id
_entity.type
_entity.pdbx_description
1 polymer ?
#
loop_
_entity_poly.entity_id
_entity_poly.type
_entity_poly.pdbx_seq_one_letter_code
_entity_poly.pdbx_strand_id
1 'polypeptide(L)'
;MAKAKDTIENRVYLFESLASSYVAAASEALGSEDPAVRERVRRALAELAYISCVVSDTGHLPPEQVRERVLGPPGPEAPPPGPSKGRGRR
;
A
#
# COMPACT_ATOMS: atom_id res chain seq x y z
N MET A 1 23.27 1.55 23.98
CA MET A 1 21.88 1.74 23.52
C MET A 1 21.90 2.70 22.35
N ALA A 2 21.79 2.19 21.11
CA ALA A 2 21.78 3.03 19.93
C ALA A 2 20.43 3.76 19.87
N LYS A 3 20.42 5.08 20.07
CA LYS A 3 19.25 5.90 19.74
C LYS A 3 18.98 5.68 18.26
N ALA A 4 17.86 5.04 17.92
CA ALA A 4 17.30 5.14 16.59
C ALA A 4 17.11 6.64 16.34
N LYS A 5 18.03 7.25 15.61
CA LYS A 5 17.90 8.64 15.17
C LYS A 5 16.81 8.62 14.10
N ASP A 6 15.59 8.67 14.61
CA ASP A 6 14.35 8.87 13.88
C ASP A 6 14.47 10.20 13.13
N THR A 7 15.02 10.12 11.93
CA THR A 7 15.42 11.26 11.12
C THR A 7 14.59 11.22 9.87
N ILE A 8 14.09 12.38 9.47
CA ILE A 8 13.37 12.63 8.22
C ILE A 8 14.04 11.92 7.03
N GLU A 9 15.36 11.80 7.08
CA GLU A 9 16.21 11.04 6.16
C GLU A 9 15.72 9.61 5.89
N ASN A 10 15.37 8.82 6.90
CA ASN A 10 14.85 7.47 6.69
C ASN A 10 13.52 7.46 5.91
N ARG A 11 12.66 8.47 6.11
CA ARG A 11 11.39 8.57 5.37
C ARG A 11 11.62 8.95 3.93
N VAL A 12 12.52 9.90 3.70
CA VAL A 12 12.87 10.39 2.37
C VAL A 12 13.52 9.27 1.55
N TYR A 13 14.48 8.53 2.11
CA TYR A 13 15.16 7.44 1.40
C TYR A 13 14.23 6.27 1.07
N LEU A 14 13.35 5.89 2.01
CA LEU A 14 12.38 4.80 1.78
C LEU A 14 11.37 5.19 0.70
N PHE A 15 10.82 6.41 0.79
CA PHE A 15 9.88 6.89 -0.21
C PHE A 15 10.55 7.04 -1.58
N GLU A 16 11.72 7.67 -1.67
CA GLU A 16 12.44 7.89 -2.93
C GLU A 16 12.71 6.56 -3.66
N SER A 17 13.17 5.55 -2.92
CA SER A 17 13.44 4.22 -3.49
C SER A 17 12.17 3.55 -4.03
N LEU A 18 11.09 3.56 -3.24
CA LEU A 18 9.82 2.95 -3.63
C LEU A 18 9.14 3.71 -4.77
N ALA A 19 9.14 5.04 -4.71
CA ALA A 19 8.56 5.91 -5.73
C ALA A 19 9.32 5.78 -7.05
N SER A 20 10.66 5.76 -7.03
CA SER A 20 11.48 5.60 -8.23
C SER A 20 11.20 4.25 -8.91
N SER A 21 11.16 3.16 -8.12
CA SER A 21 10.81 1.83 -8.64
C SER A 21 9.39 1.79 -9.23
N TYR A 22 8.43 2.44 -8.56
CA TYR A 22 7.04 2.45 -9.02
C TYR A 22 6.86 3.28 -10.31
N VAL A 23 7.46 4.48 -10.37
CA VAL A 23 7.41 5.34 -11.56
C VAL A 23 8.04 4.64 -12.76
N ALA A 24 9.19 3.97 -12.57
CA ALA A 24 9.82 3.20 -13.63
C ALA A 24 8.91 2.07 -14.15
N ALA A 25 8.25 1.33 -13.25
CA ALA A 25 7.33 0.25 -13.61
C ALA A 25 6.02 0.76 -14.24
N ALA A 26 5.54 1.94 -13.84
CA ALA A 26 4.26 2.50 -14.25
C ALA A 26 4.38 3.55 -15.38
N SER A 27 5.56 3.73 -15.97
CA SER A 27 5.85 4.76 -16.98
C SER A 27 4.84 4.77 -18.14
N GLU A 28 4.55 3.60 -18.72
CA GLU A 28 3.57 3.45 -19.80
C GLU A 28 2.15 3.86 -19.36
N ALA A 29 1.75 3.48 -18.14
CA ALA A 29 0.42 3.80 -17.62
C ALA A 29 0.29 5.29 -17.23
N LEU A 30 1.40 5.95 -16.83
CA LEU A 30 1.45 7.39 -16.65
C LEU A 30 1.31 8.16 -17.98
N GLY A 31 1.84 7.60 -19.07
CA GLY A 31 1.74 8.13 -20.43
C GLY A 31 0.45 7.75 -21.18
N SER A 32 -0.43 6.95 -20.57
CA SER A 32 -1.67 6.50 -21.19
C SER A 32 -2.56 7.66 -21.64
N GLU A 33 -3.16 7.56 -22.82
CA GLU A 33 -4.17 8.51 -23.33
C GLU A 33 -5.45 8.53 -22.46
N ASP A 34 -5.79 7.40 -21.83
CA ASP A 34 -6.94 7.31 -20.92
C ASP A 34 -6.65 8.06 -19.59
N PRO A 35 -7.37 9.17 -19.28
CA PRO A 35 -7.21 9.90 -18.03
C PRO A 35 -7.50 9.07 -16.78
N ALA A 36 -8.40 8.07 -16.85
CA ALA A 36 -8.72 7.22 -15.72
C ALA A 36 -7.58 6.25 -15.38
N VAL A 37 -6.78 5.84 -16.36
CA VAL A 37 -5.55 5.07 -16.12
C VAL A 37 -4.52 5.96 -15.40
N ARG A 38 -4.25 7.17 -15.92
CA ARG A 38 -3.31 8.10 -15.30
C ARG A 38 -3.69 8.45 -13.86
N GLU A 39 -4.98 8.67 -13.61
CA GLU A 39 -5.47 8.97 -12.27
C GLU A 39 -5.26 7.82 -11.28
N ARG A 40 -5.55 6.58 -11.71
CA ARG A 40 -5.29 5.39 -10.88
C ARG A 40 -3.82 5.26 -10.49
N VAL A 41 -2.92 5.50 -11.44
CA VAL A 41 -1.48 5.41 -11.21
C VAL A 41 -1.00 6.51 -10.26
N ARG A 42 -1.47 7.75 -10.44
CA ARG A 42 -1.17 8.88 -9.54
C ARG A 42 -1.69 8.65 -8.13
N ARG A 43 -2.89 8.07 -7.99
CA ARG A 43 -3.46 7.72 -6.69
C ARG A 43 -2.59 6.70 -5.97
N ALA A 44 -2.14 5.65 -6.65
CA ALA A 44 -1.24 4.67 -6.07
C ALA A 44 0.11 5.27 -5.65
N LEU A 45 0.64 6.26 -6.38
CA LEU A 45 1.83 7.01 -5.94
C LEU A 45 1.57 7.78 -4.63
N ALA A 46 0.40 8.39 -4.49
CA ALA A 46 0.01 9.06 -3.24
C ALA A 46 -0.14 8.08 -2.07
N GLU A 47 -0.68 6.88 -2.31
CA GLU A 47 -0.73 5.81 -1.31
C GLU A 47 0.69 5.36 -0.87
N LEU A 48 1.62 5.22 -1.81
CA LEU A 48 3.03 4.90 -1.47
C LEU A 48 3.67 5.98 -0.60
N ALA A 49 3.37 7.26 -0.85
CA ALA A 49 3.83 8.35 0.00
C ALA A 49 3.28 8.22 1.42
N TYR A 50 1.97 7.98 1.55
CA TYR A 50 1.33 7.76 2.85
C TYR A 50 1.94 6.57 3.61
N ILE A 51 2.08 5.42 2.94
CA ILE A 51 2.67 4.21 3.54
C ILE A 51 4.09 4.50 4.03
N SER A 52 4.91 5.21 3.24
CA SER A 52 6.29 5.55 3.60
C SER A 52 6.34 6.43 4.85
N CYS A 53 5.41 7.38 5.00
CA CYS A 53 5.27 8.17 6.22
C CYS A 53 4.90 7.28 7.41
N VAL A 54 3.86 6.45 7.29
CA VAL A 54 3.40 5.57 8.38
C VAL A 54 4.51 4.62 8.83
N VAL A 55 5.17 3.93 7.90
CA VAL A 55 6.27 2.98 8.21
C VAL A 55 7.42 3.69 8.93
N SER A 56 7.74 4.91 8.49
CA SER A 56 8.81 5.67 9.12
C SER A 56 8.44 6.12 10.54
N ASP A 57 7.25 6.72 10.69
CA ASP A 57 6.75 7.21 11.98
C ASP A 57 6.57 6.07 13.00
N THR A 58 6.44 4.84 12.51
CA THR A 58 6.21 3.63 13.32
C THR A 58 7.40 2.68 13.33
N GLY A 59 8.58 3.09 12.84
CA GLY A 59 9.76 2.23 12.72
C GLY A 59 10.31 1.69 14.06
N HIS A 60 9.79 2.17 15.18
CA HIS A 60 10.09 1.70 16.53
C HIS A 60 9.14 0.59 17.02
N LEU A 61 8.08 0.29 16.27
CA LEU A 61 7.07 -0.71 16.62
C LEU A 61 7.38 -2.07 15.97
N PRO A 62 6.85 -3.17 16.52
CA PRO A 62 6.86 -4.47 15.86
C PRO A 62 6.13 -4.44 14.51
N PRO A 63 6.55 -5.23 13.51
CA PRO A 63 5.98 -5.22 12.16
C PRO A 63 4.45 -5.42 12.11
N GLU A 64 3.90 -6.22 13.02
CA GLU A 64 2.46 -6.50 13.10
C GLU A 64 1.67 -5.21 13.41
N GLN A 65 2.19 -4.37 14.30
CA GLN A 65 1.57 -3.10 14.68
C GLN A 65 1.74 -2.01 13.61
N VAL A 66 2.81 -2.09 12.81
CA VAL A 66 2.98 -1.24 11.62
C VAL A 66 1.94 -1.62 10.57
N ARG A 67 1.77 -2.91 10.33
CA ARG A 67 0.77 -3.45 9.38
C ARG A 67 -0.65 -2.99 9.72
N GLU A 68 -1.04 -3.05 10.99
CA GLU A 68 -2.36 -2.58 11.44
C GLU A 68 -2.59 -1.08 11.18
N ARG A 69 -1.55 -0.25 11.29
CA ARG A 69 -1.65 1.19 11.01
C ARG A 69 -1.74 1.49 9.51
N VAL A 70 -1.09 0.68 8.68
CA VAL A 70 -1.12 0.83 7.22
C VAL A 70 -2.45 0.33 6.64
N LEU A 71 -2.90 -0.85 7.06
CA LEU A 71 -4.05 -1.53 6.45
C LEU A 71 -5.37 -1.36 7.22
N GLY A 72 -5.31 -0.81 8.43
CA GLY A 72 -6.41 -0.88 9.39
C GLY A 72 -6.51 -2.26 10.08
N PRO A 73 -7.47 -2.43 11.00
CA PRO A 73 -7.76 -3.75 11.57
C PRO A 73 -8.17 -4.73 10.46
N PRO A 74 -7.78 -6.02 10.55
CA PRO A 74 -8.27 -7.00 9.59
C PRO A 74 -9.79 -6.95 9.56
N GLY A 75 -10.36 -6.67 8.37
CA GLY A 75 -11.80 -6.72 8.17
C GLY A 75 -12.33 -8.09 8.58
N PRO A 76 -13.61 -8.20 9.01
CA PRO A 76 -14.21 -9.49 9.34
C PRO A 76 -13.99 -10.44 8.16
N GLU A 77 -13.33 -11.57 8.45
CA GLU A 77 -13.05 -12.61 7.47
C GLU A 77 -14.36 -12.97 6.77
N ALA A 78 -14.41 -12.77 5.45
CA ALA A 78 -15.63 -13.05 4.70
C ALA A 78 -15.99 -14.53 4.94
N PRO A 79 -17.24 -14.83 5.37
CA PRO A 79 -17.61 -16.20 5.63
C PRO A 79 -17.37 -17.04 4.38
N PRO A 80 -16.89 -18.29 4.52
CA PRO A 80 -16.59 -19.14 3.38
C PRO A 80 -17.82 -19.21 2.47
N PRO A 81 -17.62 -19.24 1.13
CA PRO A 81 -18.73 -19.31 0.19
C PRO A 81 -19.59 -20.53 0.54
N GLY A 82 -20.81 -20.28 1.01
CA GLY A 82 -21.76 -21.32 1.34
C GLY A 82 -22.04 -22.20 0.11
N PRO A 83 -22.42 -23.46 0.31
CA PRO A 83 -22.62 -24.39 -0.79
C PRO A 83 -23.67 -23.82 -1.76
N SER A 84 -23.24 -23.59 -2.99
CA SER A 84 -24.10 -23.28 -4.13
C SER A 84 -25.21 -24.34 -4.17
N LYS A 85 -26.43 -23.97 -3.77
CA LYS A 85 -27.60 -24.81 -4.02
C LYS A 85 -27.82 -24.80 -5.54
N GLY A 86 -27.25 -25.82 -6.18
CA GLY A 86 -27.51 -26.15 -7.57
C GLY A 86 -29.01 -26.16 -7.80
N ARG A 87 -29.47 -25.19 -8.61
CA ARG A 87 -30.84 -25.09 -9.08
C ARG A 87 -31.04 -26.24 -10.06
N GLY A 88 -31.43 -27.40 -9.53
CA GLY A 88 -31.83 -28.55 -10.32
C GLY A 88 -33.01 -28.16 -11.20
N ARG A 89 -32.78 -28.13 -12.52
CA ARG A 89 -33.84 -28.15 -13.53
C ARG A 89 -34.62 -29.45 -13.37
N ARG A 90 -35.93 -29.35 -13.15
CA ARG A 90 -36.94 -30.29 -13.64
C ARG A 90 -38.20 -29.49 -13.96
#